data_AF-A0A9K3GMJ5-F1
#
_entry.id   AF-A0A9K3GMJ5-F1
#
_cell.length_a   1.000
_cell.length_b   1.000
_cell.length_c   1.000
_cell.angle_alpha   90.00
_cell.angle_beta   90.00
_cell.angle_gamma   90.00
#
_symmetry.space_group_name_H-M   'P 1'
#
loop_
_entity.id
_entity.type
_entity.pdbx_description
1 polymer ?
#
loop_
_entity_poly.entity_id
_entity_poly.type
_entity_poly.pdbx_seq_one_letter_code
_entity_poly.pdbx_strand_id
1 'polypeptide(L)'
;MGLWDDRQRLFGELRRLVVHYYLADDTVEVLEVMAPNSGRDPFPKFLGRQRLPINNDLGLQMTSVMNAEGTFVSVKDLVIGQALNVFGRKVFLYDCDSATRKYMVNVVRVDPSTLVPAPTPKQEFRAPVKMVVPPPTGFGSEADSLGSCNSLDHTAPRKDFHRWLKYDGQVLRFLARLVGSPDGSTPCNVTDSDRRFVVSYFLADNTMSVFESGPLPAGAFGRKYLDRGEVTNPLTEKNFEWSDINVGNVVTVYKRHFEILDLDERTRKIVAELSQK
;
A
#
# COMPACT_ATOMS: atom_id res chain seq x y z
N MET A 1 -35.47 3.44 -2.21
CA MET A 1 -34.43 2.41 -2.26
C MET A 1 -34.48 1.60 -0.98
N GLY A 2 -34.44 0.28 -1.11
CA GLY A 2 -34.55 -0.67 -0.01
C GLY A 2 -33.36 -1.64 0.02
N LEU A 3 -33.11 -2.20 1.19
CA LEU A 3 -32.07 -3.19 1.43
C LEU A 3 -32.64 -4.33 2.25
N TRP A 4 -32.56 -5.56 1.74
CA TRP A 4 -32.94 -6.75 2.48
C TRP A 4 -31.67 -7.50 2.88
N ASP A 5 -31.39 -7.57 4.18
CA ASP A 5 -30.23 -8.27 4.74
C ASP A 5 -30.65 -9.64 5.26
N ASP A 6 -30.30 -10.69 4.51
CA ASP A 6 -30.56 -12.08 4.90
C ASP A 6 -29.27 -12.82 5.33
N ARG A 7 -28.14 -12.12 5.49
CA ARG A 7 -26.79 -12.70 5.72
C ARG A 7 -26.66 -13.57 6.98
N GLN A 8 -27.64 -13.53 7.88
CA GLN A 8 -27.69 -14.39 9.07
C GLN A 8 -28.03 -15.85 8.73
N ARG A 9 -28.58 -16.13 7.54
CA ARG A 9 -28.87 -17.49 7.08
C ARG A 9 -27.67 -18.12 6.37
N LEU A 10 -27.59 -19.46 6.34
CA LEU A 10 -26.46 -20.20 5.75
C LEU A 10 -26.10 -19.81 4.32
N PHE A 11 -27.09 -19.44 3.51
CA PHE A 11 -26.93 -18.98 2.12
C PHE A 11 -27.50 -17.58 1.95
N GLY A 12 -27.50 -16.82 3.04
CA GLY A 12 -28.05 -15.49 3.15
C GLY A 12 -27.22 -14.45 2.39
N GLU A 13 -27.90 -13.47 1.83
CA GLU A 13 -27.28 -12.46 0.99
C GLU A 13 -27.80 -11.06 1.34
N LEU A 14 -27.02 -10.04 1.01
CA LEU A 14 -27.48 -8.66 1.05
C LEU A 14 -28.07 -8.27 -0.31
N ARG A 15 -29.36 -7.98 -0.36
CA ARG A 15 -30.09 -7.71 -1.61
C ARG A 15 -30.54 -6.26 -1.68
N ARG A 16 -30.26 -5.60 -2.81
CA ARG A 16 -30.72 -4.23 -3.08
C ARG A 16 -32.06 -4.27 -3.80
N LEU A 17 -33.02 -3.52 -3.27
CA LEU A 17 -34.40 -3.50 -3.76
C LEU A 17 -34.81 -2.06 -4.11
N VAL A 18 -35.72 -1.91 -5.07
CA VAL A 18 -36.46 -0.69 -5.34
C VAL A 18 -37.90 -0.92 -4.90
N VAL A 19 -38.41 -0.04 -4.05
CA VAL A 19 -39.80 -0.08 -3.58
C VAL A 19 -40.55 1.03 -4.30
N HIS A 20 -41.55 0.68 -5.08
CA HIS A 20 -42.46 1.60 -5.74
C HIS A 20 -43.77 1.66 -4.96
N TYR A 21 -44.22 2.88 -4.65
CA TYR A 21 -45.53 3.14 -4.06
C TYR A 21 -46.37 3.94 -5.04
N TYR A 22 -47.54 3.42 -5.39
CA TYR A 22 -48.43 4.03 -6.37
C TYR A 22 -49.49 4.86 -5.63
N LEU A 23 -49.40 6.19 -5.74
CA LEU A 23 -50.33 7.12 -5.09
C LEU A 23 -51.78 7.04 -5.62
N ALA A 24 -51.98 6.41 -6.77
CA ALA A 24 -53.30 6.32 -7.40
C ALA A 24 -54.22 5.29 -6.73
N ASP A 25 -53.64 4.23 -6.15
CA ASP A 25 -54.38 3.07 -5.63
C ASP A 25 -53.79 2.46 -4.35
N ASP A 26 -52.83 3.16 -3.73
CA ASP A 26 -52.12 2.73 -2.51
C ASP A 26 -51.53 1.31 -2.63
N THR A 27 -51.02 0.98 -3.81
CA THR A 27 -50.35 -0.31 -4.06
C THR A 27 -48.83 -0.18 -3.99
N VAL A 28 -48.17 -1.29 -3.62
CA VAL A 28 -46.72 -1.41 -3.51
C VAL A 28 -46.21 -2.47 -4.47
N GLU A 29 -45.12 -2.17 -5.17
CA GLU A 29 -44.36 -3.10 -5.99
C GLU A 29 -42.90 -3.07 -5.53
N VAL A 30 -42.26 -4.25 -5.46
CA VAL A 30 -40.86 -4.35 -5.05
C VAL A 30 -40.07 -5.04 -6.16
N LEU A 31 -39.04 -4.36 -6.64
CA LEU A 31 -38.15 -4.84 -7.68
C LEU A 31 -36.75 -5.07 -7.11
N GLU A 32 -36.06 -6.09 -7.58
CA GLU A 32 -34.68 -6.37 -7.24
C GLU A 32 -33.71 -5.67 -8.21
N VAL A 33 -32.68 -5.03 -7.66
CA VAL A 33 -31.58 -4.45 -8.44
C VAL A 33 -30.48 -5.49 -8.56
N MET A 34 -30.38 -6.12 -9.72
CA MET A 34 -29.36 -7.13 -10.00
C MET A 34 -28.03 -6.48 -10.35
N ALA A 35 -26.96 -6.87 -9.64
CA ALA A 35 -25.61 -6.46 -9.99
C ALA A 35 -25.07 -7.31 -11.16
N PRO A 36 -24.17 -6.75 -12.00
CA PRO A 36 -23.42 -7.53 -12.98
C PRO A 36 -22.71 -8.71 -12.31
N ASN A 37 -22.69 -9.87 -12.98
CA ASN A 37 -22.08 -11.11 -12.47
C ASN A 37 -22.63 -11.58 -11.11
N SER A 38 -23.87 -11.24 -10.77
CA SER A 38 -24.53 -11.67 -9.52
C SER A 38 -24.90 -13.15 -9.48
N GLY A 39 -24.87 -13.86 -10.62
CA GLY A 39 -25.20 -15.28 -10.72
C GLY A 39 -26.69 -15.60 -10.57
N ARG A 40 -27.56 -14.58 -10.58
CA ARG A 40 -29.01 -14.75 -10.50
C ARG A 40 -29.65 -14.73 -11.88
N ASP A 41 -30.72 -15.50 -11.99
CA ASP A 41 -31.62 -15.45 -13.14
C ASP A 41 -32.25 -14.06 -13.24
N PRO A 42 -32.32 -13.42 -14.43
CA PRO A 42 -32.87 -12.07 -14.63
C PRO A 42 -34.40 -11.93 -14.37
N PHE A 43 -34.85 -12.27 -13.18
CA PHE A 43 -36.22 -12.03 -12.70
C PHE A 43 -36.23 -10.85 -11.71
N PRO A 44 -36.52 -9.62 -12.17
CA PRO A 44 -36.43 -8.43 -11.32
C PRO A 44 -37.60 -8.29 -10.33
N LYS A 45 -38.69 -9.05 -10.49
CA LYS A 45 -39.87 -8.91 -9.61
C LYS A 45 -39.65 -9.64 -8.30
N PHE A 46 -39.51 -8.87 -7.22
CA PHE A 46 -39.46 -9.40 -5.86
C PHE A 46 -40.85 -9.51 -5.23
N LEU A 47 -41.71 -8.52 -5.48
CA LEU A 47 -43.13 -8.51 -5.13
C LEU A 47 -43.92 -7.88 -6.27
N GLY A 48 -44.94 -8.59 -6.78
CA GLY A 48 -45.89 -8.01 -7.73
C GLY A 48 -46.71 -6.88 -7.11
N ARG A 49 -47.12 -5.91 -7.93
CA ARG A 49 -47.94 -4.77 -7.51
C ARG A 49 -49.23 -5.22 -6.81
N GLN A 50 -49.38 -4.88 -5.54
CA GLN A 50 -50.57 -5.17 -4.74
C GLN A 50 -50.63 -4.27 -3.49
N ARG A 51 -51.77 -4.24 -2.79
CA ARG A 51 -51.86 -3.55 -1.50
C ARG A 51 -51.10 -4.36 -0.44
N LEU A 52 -50.11 -3.75 0.21
CA LEU A 52 -49.25 -4.42 1.18
C LEU A 52 -49.85 -4.35 2.58
N PRO A 53 -50.14 -5.47 3.27
CA PRO A 53 -50.65 -5.45 4.64
C PRO A 53 -49.54 -5.08 5.65
N ILE A 54 -49.88 -4.26 6.67
CA ILE A 54 -48.94 -3.80 7.71
C ILE A 54 -48.55 -4.95 8.66
N ASN A 55 -49.55 -5.72 9.11
CA ASN A 55 -49.36 -6.85 10.02
C ASN A 55 -49.43 -8.15 9.23
N ASN A 56 -48.29 -8.77 8.99
CA ASN A 56 -48.22 -10.04 8.28
C ASN A 56 -47.37 -11.08 9.01
N ASP A 57 -47.28 -10.93 10.33
CA ASP A 57 -46.63 -11.90 11.18
C ASP A 57 -47.59 -13.09 11.31
N LEU A 58 -47.27 -14.15 10.57
CA LEU A 58 -47.75 -15.53 10.76
C LEU A 58 -49.16 -15.86 10.19
N GLY A 59 -49.18 -16.38 8.96
CA GLY A 59 -49.91 -17.61 8.61
C GLY A 59 -51.44 -17.69 8.76
N LEU A 60 -52.13 -16.58 9.06
CA LEU A 60 -53.58 -16.57 9.24
C LEU A 60 -54.31 -16.07 7.97
N GLN A 61 -55.34 -16.84 7.61
CA GLN A 61 -56.10 -16.80 6.37
C GLN A 61 -56.48 -15.39 5.90
N MET A 62 -55.99 -15.04 4.72
CA MET A 62 -56.23 -13.77 4.02
C MET A 62 -57.61 -13.72 3.33
N THR A 63 -58.65 -14.29 3.96
CA THR A 63 -59.98 -14.45 3.34
C THR A 63 -61.13 -13.72 4.03
N SER A 64 -60.91 -12.92 5.10
CA SER A 64 -62.06 -12.24 5.76
C SER A 64 -61.82 -10.90 6.45
N VAL A 65 -60.70 -10.20 6.24
CA VAL A 65 -60.54 -8.82 6.73
C VAL A 65 -60.23 -7.88 5.58
N MET A 66 -61.16 -7.82 4.63
CA MET A 66 -61.15 -6.82 3.56
C MET A 66 -61.92 -5.60 4.08
N ASN A 67 -61.25 -4.45 4.17
CA ASN A 67 -61.82 -3.10 4.34
C ASN A 67 -61.96 -2.55 5.77
N ALA A 68 -60.90 -2.64 6.60
CA ALA A 68 -60.75 -1.71 7.73
C ALA A 68 -59.64 -0.69 7.40
N GLU A 69 -59.90 0.60 7.67
CA GLU A 69 -58.88 1.65 7.54
C GLU A 69 -57.71 1.37 8.49
N GLY A 70 -56.48 1.33 7.95
CA GLY A 70 -55.27 1.04 8.74
C GLY A 70 -54.74 -0.39 8.66
N THR A 71 -55.25 -1.25 7.78
CA THR A 71 -54.67 -2.60 7.56
C THR A 71 -53.55 -2.63 6.51
N PHE A 72 -53.52 -1.65 5.60
CA PHE A 72 -52.58 -1.58 4.48
C PHE A 72 -51.61 -0.42 4.64
N VAL A 73 -50.38 -0.62 4.14
CA VAL A 73 -49.29 0.34 4.18
C VAL A 73 -49.70 1.64 3.46
N SER A 74 -49.59 2.74 4.18
CA SER A 74 -49.83 4.09 3.67
C SER A 74 -48.52 4.82 3.38
N VAL A 75 -48.61 5.95 2.69
CA VAL A 75 -47.45 6.84 2.45
C VAL A 75 -46.75 7.24 3.75
N LYS A 76 -47.49 7.39 4.85
CA LYS A 76 -46.94 7.82 6.14
C LYS A 76 -46.05 6.76 6.80
N ASP A 77 -46.25 5.50 6.44
CA ASP A 77 -45.48 4.37 6.98
C ASP A 77 -44.15 4.17 6.24
N LEU A 78 -43.92 4.88 5.14
CA LEU A 78 -42.70 4.82 4.35
C LEU A 78 -41.67 5.85 4.84
N VAL A 79 -40.99 5.52 5.93
CA VAL A 79 -39.98 6.40 6.55
C VAL A 79 -38.56 5.92 6.25
N ILE A 80 -37.68 6.85 5.87
CA ILE A 80 -36.25 6.56 5.66
C ILE A 80 -35.61 6.21 7.00
N GLY A 81 -34.80 5.15 7.03
CA GLY A 81 -34.19 4.61 8.25
C GLY A 81 -35.07 3.59 8.98
N GLN A 82 -36.28 3.30 8.49
CA GLN A 82 -37.14 2.24 9.04
C GLN A 82 -37.22 1.03 8.11
N ALA A 83 -37.56 -0.12 8.70
CA ALA A 83 -37.75 -1.38 7.97
C ALA A 83 -39.22 -1.61 7.62
N LEU A 84 -39.51 -1.74 6.34
CA LEU A 84 -40.81 -2.13 5.81
C LEU A 84 -40.95 -3.66 5.84
N ASN A 85 -42.01 -4.17 6.46
CA ASN A 85 -42.29 -5.61 6.48
C ASN A 85 -42.95 -6.05 5.17
N VAL A 86 -42.26 -6.84 4.35
CA VAL A 86 -42.77 -7.39 3.10
C VAL A 86 -42.96 -8.90 3.27
N PHE A 87 -44.15 -9.33 3.70
CA PHE A 87 -44.49 -10.75 3.93
C PHE A 87 -43.43 -11.49 4.79
N GLY A 88 -43.07 -10.91 5.93
CA GLY A 88 -42.08 -11.45 6.86
C GLY A 88 -40.62 -11.12 6.52
N ARG A 89 -40.35 -10.44 5.40
CA ARG A 89 -39.02 -9.96 5.01
C ARG A 89 -38.89 -8.48 5.35
N LYS A 90 -38.01 -8.15 6.29
CA LYS A 90 -37.75 -6.77 6.72
C LYS A 90 -36.84 -6.07 5.70
N VAL A 91 -37.43 -5.17 4.90
CA VAL A 91 -36.72 -4.37 3.90
C VAL A 91 -36.40 -3.00 4.49
N PHE A 92 -35.13 -2.72 4.73
CA PHE A 92 -34.66 -1.44 5.25
C PHE A 92 -34.68 -0.35 4.19
N LEU A 93 -35.49 0.70 4.38
CA LEU A 93 -35.55 1.84 3.48
C LEU A 93 -34.43 2.81 3.83
N TYR A 94 -33.47 2.98 2.92
CA TYR A 94 -32.28 3.80 3.20
C TYR A 94 -32.20 5.08 2.39
N ASP A 95 -32.93 5.19 1.28
CA ASP A 95 -32.91 6.40 0.44
C ASP A 95 -34.19 6.51 -0.40
N CYS A 96 -34.50 7.71 -0.90
CA CYS A 96 -35.62 7.97 -1.80
C CYS A 96 -35.19 8.83 -2.99
N ASP A 97 -35.94 8.73 -4.11
CA ASP A 97 -35.71 9.58 -5.26
C ASP A 97 -36.01 11.06 -4.95
N SER A 98 -35.40 11.94 -5.73
CA SER A 98 -35.56 13.40 -5.69
C SER A 98 -37.02 13.84 -5.82
N ALA A 99 -37.81 13.18 -6.67
CA ALA A 99 -39.23 13.46 -6.82
C ALA A 99 -40.02 13.09 -5.55
N THR A 100 -39.76 11.91 -4.99
CA THR A 100 -40.38 11.44 -3.74
C THR A 100 -40.06 12.37 -2.58
N ARG A 101 -38.81 12.84 -2.48
CA ARG A 101 -38.37 13.80 -1.46
C ARG A 101 -39.18 15.10 -1.50
N LYS A 102 -39.38 15.67 -2.70
CA LYS A 102 -40.19 16.88 -2.89
C LYS A 102 -41.66 16.64 -2.50
N TYR A 103 -42.21 15.48 -2.87
CA TYR A 103 -43.59 15.12 -2.52
C TYR A 103 -43.78 14.96 -1.00
N MET A 104 -42.86 14.29 -0.31
CA MET A 104 -42.91 14.10 1.15
C MET A 104 -42.86 15.43 1.91
N VAL A 105 -42.05 16.38 1.46
CA VAL A 105 -41.96 17.71 2.07
C VAL A 105 -43.20 18.56 1.78
N ASN A 106 -43.64 18.60 0.51
CA ASN A 106 -44.69 19.53 0.09
C ASN A 106 -46.10 19.06 0.46
N VAL A 107 -46.37 17.77 0.34
CA VAL A 107 -47.72 17.19 0.49
C VAL A 107 -47.87 16.52 1.85
N VAL A 108 -46.94 15.62 2.20
CA VAL A 108 -47.02 14.86 3.46
C VAL A 108 -46.53 15.69 4.66
N ARG A 109 -45.83 16.80 4.41
CA ARG A 109 -45.27 17.72 5.42
C ARG A 109 -44.27 17.04 6.35
N VAL A 110 -43.44 16.14 5.81
CA VAL A 110 -42.33 15.52 6.51
C VAL A 110 -41.14 16.47 6.56
N ASP A 111 -40.45 16.52 7.71
CA ASP A 111 -39.25 17.34 7.87
C ASP A 111 -38.13 16.90 6.91
N PRO A 112 -37.49 17.83 6.17
CA PRO A 112 -36.43 17.49 5.23
C PRO A 112 -35.23 16.76 5.85
N SER A 113 -35.00 16.97 7.15
CA SER A 113 -33.89 16.36 7.91
C SER A 113 -34.05 14.86 8.10
N THR A 114 -35.27 14.32 8.09
CA THR A 114 -35.50 12.87 8.23
C THR A 114 -35.31 12.12 6.91
N LEU A 115 -35.21 12.84 5.79
CA LEU A 115 -35.09 12.24 4.47
C LEU A 115 -33.63 11.98 4.05
N VAL A 116 -32.65 12.22 4.92
CA VAL A 116 -31.22 12.02 4.60
C VAL A 116 -30.94 10.51 4.40
N PRO A 117 -30.11 10.12 3.41
CA PRO A 117 -29.78 8.71 3.19
C PRO A 117 -29.23 8.04 4.45
N ALA A 118 -29.84 6.93 4.84
CA ALA A 118 -29.45 6.16 6.01
C ALA A 118 -28.19 5.31 5.73
N PRO A 119 -27.33 5.06 6.72
CA PRO A 119 -26.16 4.23 6.54
C PRO A 119 -26.56 2.80 6.20
N THR A 120 -26.03 2.27 5.10
CA THR A 120 -26.21 0.87 4.70
C THR A 120 -24.98 0.03 5.05
N PRO A 121 -25.15 -1.25 5.45
CA PRO A 121 -24.02 -2.16 5.55
C PRO A 121 -23.29 -2.25 4.20
N LYS A 122 -21.98 -1.99 4.24
CA LYS A 122 -21.12 -2.17 3.06
C LYS A 122 -20.96 -3.66 2.81
N GLN A 123 -21.00 -4.05 1.53
CA GLN A 123 -20.54 -5.38 1.15
C GLN A 123 -19.02 -5.41 1.35
N GLU A 124 -18.55 -6.28 2.25
CA GLU A 124 -17.13 -6.44 2.53
C GLU A 124 -16.50 -7.24 1.39
N PHE A 125 -15.70 -6.58 0.57
CA PHE A 125 -14.77 -7.28 -0.32
C PHE A 125 -13.52 -7.62 0.49
N ARG A 126 -13.07 -8.87 0.42
CA ARG A 126 -11.76 -9.24 0.95
C ARG A 126 -10.71 -8.43 0.19
N ALA A 127 -9.97 -7.57 0.89
CA ALA A 127 -8.85 -6.87 0.29
C ALA A 127 -7.85 -7.91 -0.25
N PRO A 128 -7.25 -7.67 -1.43
CA PRO A 128 -6.24 -8.57 -1.93
C PRO A 128 -5.07 -8.63 -0.93
N VAL A 129 -4.56 -9.84 -0.70
CA VAL A 129 -3.38 -10.04 0.15
C VAL A 129 -2.19 -9.39 -0.55
N LYS A 130 -1.52 -8.45 0.14
CA LYS A 130 -0.28 -7.86 -0.36
C LYS A 130 0.85 -8.85 -0.12
N MET A 131 1.50 -9.29 -1.20
CA MET A 131 2.70 -10.11 -1.09
C MET A 131 3.87 -9.25 -0.59
N VAL A 132 4.59 -9.74 0.40
CA VAL A 132 5.81 -9.11 0.92
C VAL A 132 7.00 -9.81 0.27
N VAL A 133 8.03 -9.04 -0.07
CA VAL A 133 9.29 -9.60 -0.60
C VAL A 133 9.92 -10.49 0.48
N PRO A 134 10.27 -11.74 0.18
CA PRO A 134 10.89 -12.63 1.15
C PRO A 134 12.30 -12.13 1.53
N PRO A 135 12.81 -12.52 2.72
CA PRO A 135 14.20 -12.24 3.09
C PRO A 135 15.20 -12.80 2.06
N PRO A 136 16.37 -12.16 1.87
CA PRO A 136 17.40 -12.63 0.96
C PRO A 136 17.87 -14.05 1.29
N THR A 137 18.09 -14.86 0.27
CA THR A 137 18.54 -16.26 0.41
C THR A 137 20.03 -16.40 0.72
N GLY A 138 20.81 -15.31 0.55
CA GLY A 138 22.26 -15.29 0.72
C GLY A 138 23.07 -15.68 -0.52
N PHE A 139 22.40 -15.96 -1.65
CA PHE A 139 23.04 -16.22 -2.93
C PHE A 139 22.83 -15.06 -3.90
N GLY A 140 23.84 -14.75 -4.73
CA GLY A 140 23.76 -13.66 -5.70
C GLY A 140 23.76 -12.27 -5.05
N SER A 141 23.51 -11.24 -5.86
CA SER A 141 23.30 -9.89 -5.34
C SER A 141 21.84 -9.69 -4.94
N GLU A 142 21.59 -8.71 -4.06
CA GLU A 142 20.23 -8.37 -3.64
C GLU A 142 19.37 -7.96 -4.84
N ALA A 143 19.92 -7.14 -5.75
CA ALA A 143 19.23 -6.70 -6.96
C ALA A 143 18.84 -7.86 -7.89
N ASP A 144 19.69 -8.89 -8.00
CA ASP A 144 19.44 -10.07 -8.82
C ASP A 144 18.37 -10.98 -8.18
N SER A 145 18.48 -11.19 -6.86
CA SER A 145 17.51 -11.97 -6.06
C SER A 145 16.11 -11.34 -6.06
N LEU A 146 16.04 -10.01 -5.99
CA LEU A 146 14.77 -9.26 -6.12
C LEU A 146 14.12 -9.47 -7.49
N GLY A 147 14.92 -9.62 -8.55
CA GLY A 147 14.42 -9.96 -9.88
C GLY A 147 13.60 -11.24 -9.89
N SER A 148 14.06 -12.28 -9.17
CA SER A 148 13.36 -13.55 -9.03
C SER A 148 12.05 -13.46 -8.26
N CYS A 149 11.89 -12.46 -7.38
CA CYS A 149 10.65 -12.25 -6.63
C CYS A 149 9.61 -11.44 -7.44
N ASN A 150 10.09 -10.64 -8.39
CA ASN A 150 9.25 -9.69 -9.15
C ASN A 150 8.69 -10.30 -10.45
N SER A 151 9.39 -11.25 -11.06
CA SER A 151 9.00 -11.85 -12.35
C SER A 151 9.39 -13.33 -12.41
N LEU A 152 8.59 -14.14 -13.12
CA LEU A 152 8.91 -15.54 -13.41
C LEU A 152 10.11 -15.63 -14.36
N ASP A 153 10.08 -14.84 -15.44
CA ASP A 153 11.20 -14.70 -16.36
C ASP A 153 12.11 -13.58 -15.83
N HIS A 154 13.22 -13.95 -15.19
CA HIS A 154 14.16 -12.98 -14.65
C HIS A 154 14.93 -12.29 -15.78
N THR A 155 15.17 -11.00 -15.60
CA THR A 155 16.08 -10.24 -16.46
C THR A 155 17.21 -9.71 -15.61
N ALA A 156 18.42 -9.72 -16.16
CA ALA A 156 19.58 -9.20 -15.46
C ALA A 156 19.32 -7.75 -15.02
N PRO A 157 19.68 -7.39 -13.77
CA PRO A 157 19.46 -6.05 -13.27
C PRO A 157 20.20 -5.03 -14.14
N ARG A 158 19.48 -3.98 -14.55
CA ARG A 158 20.05 -2.93 -15.38
C ARG A 158 20.91 -2.01 -14.53
N LYS A 159 22.13 -1.72 -15.00
CA LYS A 159 23.00 -0.72 -14.38
C LYS A 159 22.41 0.68 -14.56
N ASP A 160 22.66 1.57 -13.60
CA ASP A 160 22.27 2.97 -13.70
C ASP A 160 23.16 3.69 -14.73
N PHE A 161 22.68 3.71 -15.97
CA PHE A 161 23.41 4.28 -17.10
C PHE A 161 23.58 5.80 -17.00
N HIS A 162 22.63 6.49 -16.36
CA HIS A 162 22.71 7.95 -16.17
C HIS A 162 23.82 8.29 -15.18
N ARG A 163 23.91 7.54 -14.08
CA ARG A 163 24.99 7.69 -13.11
C ARG A 163 26.35 7.39 -13.74
N TRP A 164 26.44 6.28 -14.48
CA TRP A 164 27.66 5.92 -15.19
C TRP A 164 28.10 7.03 -16.14
N LEU A 165 27.22 7.49 -17.04
CA LEU A 165 27.56 8.53 -18.02
C LEU A 165 28.01 9.84 -17.39
N LYS A 166 27.41 10.24 -16.26
CA LYS A 166 27.71 11.49 -15.57
C LYS A 166 29.04 11.46 -14.83
N TYR A 167 29.33 10.33 -14.16
CA TYR A 167 30.46 10.21 -13.25
C TYR A 167 31.57 9.29 -13.75
N ASP A 168 31.52 8.85 -15.01
CA ASP A 168 32.57 8.03 -15.60
C ASP A 168 33.93 8.73 -15.49
N GLY A 169 34.95 7.96 -15.07
CA GLY A 169 36.29 8.49 -14.80
C GLY A 169 36.41 9.40 -13.55
N GLN A 170 35.33 9.72 -12.84
CA GLN A 170 35.39 10.46 -11.58
C GLN A 170 35.61 9.51 -10.40
N VAL A 171 36.80 9.61 -9.79
CA VAL A 171 37.21 8.80 -8.66
C VAL A 171 37.60 9.72 -7.52
N LEU A 172 37.00 9.51 -6.36
CA LEU A 172 37.34 10.19 -5.11
C LEU A 172 38.47 9.41 -4.44
N ARG A 173 39.57 10.08 -4.12
CA ARG A 173 40.74 9.48 -3.48
C ARG A 173 40.98 10.11 -2.12
N PHE A 174 41.10 9.25 -1.12
CA PHE A 174 41.26 9.59 0.27
C PHE A 174 42.54 8.96 0.82
N LEU A 175 43.36 9.75 1.50
CA LEU A 175 44.48 9.26 2.27
C LEU A 175 43.95 8.71 3.60
N ALA A 176 44.30 7.47 3.93
CA ALA A 176 43.86 6.82 5.16
C ALA A 176 45.02 6.11 5.87
N ARG A 177 44.84 5.83 7.17
CA ARG A 177 45.69 4.93 7.95
C ARG A 177 44.87 3.86 8.64
N LEU A 178 45.49 2.74 8.98
CA LEU A 178 44.84 1.70 9.76
C LEU A 178 44.76 2.13 11.22
N VAL A 179 43.60 1.97 11.84
CA VAL A 179 43.38 2.21 13.27
C VAL A 179 42.79 0.97 13.93
N GLY A 180 42.83 0.93 15.27
CA GLY A 180 42.13 -0.10 16.03
C GLY A 180 40.62 0.05 15.90
N SER A 181 39.88 -0.98 16.34
CA SER A 181 38.44 -0.89 16.47
C SER A 181 38.06 0.31 17.37
N PRO A 182 37.05 1.12 16.99
CA PRO A 182 36.56 2.22 17.83
C PRO A 182 36.18 1.79 19.24
N ASP A 183 35.70 0.55 19.40
CA ASP A 183 35.29 -0.02 20.68
C ASP A 183 36.47 -0.57 21.52
N GLY A 184 37.70 -0.46 21.01
CA GLY A 184 38.91 -1.01 21.63
C GLY A 184 39.03 -2.54 21.56
N SER A 185 38.07 -3.22 20.93
CA SER A 185 37.99 -4.69 20.88
C SER A 185 39.10 -5.34 20.04
N THR A 186 39.62 -4.64 19.04
CA THR A 186 40.72 -5.12 18.18
C THR A 186 41.78 -4.03 18.07
N PRO A 187 42.96 -4.18 18.70
CA PRO A 187 44.03 -3.20 18.59
C PRO A 187 44.65 -3.21 17.19
N CYS A 188 45.15 -2.06 16.74
CA CYS A 188 45.97 -2.01 15.53
C CYS A 188 47.34 -2.62 15.82
N ASN A 189 47.86 -3.44 14.90
CA ASN A 189 49.22 -3.93 15.01
C ASN A 189 50.19 -2.76 14.86
N VAL A 190 51.24 -2.71 15.68
CA VAL A 190 52.23 -1.62 15.67
C VAL A 190 52.87 -1.47 14.29
N THR A 191 53.15 -2.59 13.61
CA THR A 191 53.69 -2.60 12.24
C THR A 191 52.71 -2.06 11.20
N ASP A 192 51.41 -2.18 11.44
CA ASP A 192 50.38 -1.72 10.51
C ASP A 192 50.02 -0.24 10.70
N SER A 193 50.38 0.34 11.85
CA SER A 193 50.01 1.71 12.24
C SER A 193 50.69 2.78 11.37
N ASP A 194 51.88 2.49 10.85
CA ASP A 194 52.66 3.40 10.01
C ASP A 194 52.29 3.31 8.52
N ARG A 195 51.55 2.28 8.11
CA ARG A 195 51.14 2.09 6.72
C ARG A 195 50.14 3.18 6.32
N ARG A 196 50.28 3.67 5.09
CA ARG A 196 49.31 4.60 4.49
C ARG A 196 48.54 3.88 3.40
N PHE A 197 47.30 4.28 3.23
CA PHE A 197 46.40 3.70 2.26
C PHE A 197 45.75 4.81 1.44
N VAL A 198 45.50 4.51 0.18
CA VAL A 198 44.66 5.33 -0.69
C VAL A 198 43.36 4.57 -0.90
N VAL A 199 42.31 5.07 -0.28
CA VAL A 199 40.94 4.60 -0.49
C VAL A 199 40.41 5.31 -1.72
N SER A 200 40.02 4.56 -2.74
CA SER A 200 39.48 5.08 -3.99
C SER A 200 38.00 4.69 -4.10
N TYR A 201 37.12 5.68 -4.19
CA TYR A 201 35.67 5.50 -4.37
C TYR A 201 35.26 5.92 -5.78
N PHE A 202 34.57 5.03 -6.49
CA PHE A 202 34.16 5.22 -7.88
C PHE A 202 32.70 5.68 -7.92
N LEU A 203 32.47 6.95 -8.31
CA LEU A 203 31.13 7.54 -8.30
C LEU A 203 30.17 6.93 -9.34
N ALA A 204 30.72 6.32 -10.39
CA ALA A 204 29.95 5.73 -11.48
C ALA A 204 29.15 4.49 -11.05
N ASP A 205 29.66 3.69 -10.11
CA ASP A 205 29.08 2.40 -9.71
C ASP A 205 29.08 2.14 -8.19
N ASN A 206 29.46 3.12 -7.36
CA ASN A 206 29.53 3.03 -5.89
C ASN A 206 30.44 1.93 -5.36
N THR A 207 31.45 1.58 -6.14
CA THR A 207 32.46 0.62 -5.71
C THR A 207 33.64 1.32 -5.06
N MET A 208 34.38 0.58 -4.25
CA MET A 208 35.56 1.06 -3.56
C MET A 208 36.73 0.11 -3.77
N SER A 209 37.95 0.65 -3.81
CA SER A 209 39.19 -0.11 -3.75
C SER A 209 40.16 0.53 -2.77
N VAL A 210 41.09 -0.25 -2.25
CA VAL A 210 42.09 0.23 -1.29
C VAL A 210 43.47 -0.19 -1.78
N PHE A 211 44.34 0.79 -1.94
CA PHE A 211 45.75 0.56 -2.30
C PHE A 211 46.64 0.97 -1.14
N GLU A 212 47.66 0.16 -0.88
CA GLU A 212 48.70 0.53 0.07
C GLU A 212 49.67 1.52 -0.58
N SER A 213 49.83 2.66 0.07
CA SER A 213 50.79 3.71 -0.28
C SER A 213 51.91 3.68 0.76
N GLY A 214 53.13 3.43 0.31
CA GLY A 214 54.29 3.38 1.18
C GLY A 214 55.59 3.54 0.39
N PRO A 215 56.72 3.81 1.08
CA PRO A 215 58.02 3.85 0.44
C PRO A 215 58.36 2.46 -0.08
N LEU A 216 58.18 2.29 -1.39
CA LEU A 216 58.54 1.07 -2.09
C LEU A 216 59.97 1.18 -2.59
N PRO A 217 60.73 0.07 -2.65
CA PRO A 217 61.99 0.05 -3.39
C PRO A 217 61.77 0.57 -4.81
N ALA A 218 62.77 1.25 -5.38
CA ALA A 218 62.69 1.79 -6.74
C ALA A 218 62.24 0.70 -7.73
N GLY A 219 61.12 0.94 -8.42
CA GLY A 219 60.51 0.01 -9.38
C GLY A 219 59.41 -0.91 -8.83
N ALA A 220 59.10 -0.87 -7.53
CA ALA A 220 57.95 -1.58 -6.99
C ALA A 220 56.70 -0.68 -6.97
N PHE A 221 55.58 -1.20 -7.49
CA PHE A 221 54.27 -0.55 -7.46
C PHE A 221 53.52 -0.92 -6.16
N GLY A 222 52.68 0.01 -5.69
CA GLY A 222 51.87 -0.18 -4.47
C GLY A 222 51.06 -1.47 -4.52
N ARG A 223 50.97 -2.15 -3.37
CA ARG A 223 50.23 -3.41 -3.26
C ARG A 223 48.75 -3.10 -3.10
N LYS A 224 47.92 -3.82 -3.85
CA LYS A 224 46.46 -3.74 -3.73
C LYS A 224 46.05 -4.40 -2.42
N TYR A 225 45.36 -3.65 -1.56
CA TYR A 225 44.87 -4.14 -0.28
C TYR A 225 43.43 -4.67 -0.40
N LEU A 226 42.59 -3.95 -1.16
CA LEU A 226 41.24 -4.37 -1.51
C LEU A 226 40.98 -4.16 -3.00
N ASP A 227 40.47 -5.22 -3.63
CA ASP A 227 40.01 -5.20 -5.01
C ASP A 227 38.73 -4.36 -5.18
N ARG A 228 38.60 -3.70 -6.35
CA ARG A 228 37.43 -2.86 -6.64
C ARG A 228 36.17 -3.71 -6.53
N GLY A 229 35.29 -3.34 -5.62
CA GLY A 229 34.04 -4.04 -5.39
C GLY A 229 33.08 -3.21 -4.54
N GLU A 230 31.88 -3.73 -4.38
CA GLU A 230 30.90 -3.17 -3.44
C GLU A 230 31.33 -3.51 -2.02
N VAL A 231 31.25 -2.51 -1.14
CA VAL A 231 31.58 -2.68 0.28
C VAL A 231 30.37 -2.25 1.10
N THR A 232 29.87 -3.15 1.93
CA THR A 232 28.76 -2.91 2.84
C THR A 232 29.24 -2.21 4.11
N ASN A 233 28.51 -1.20 4.52
CA ASN A 233 28.71 -0.51 5.78
C ASN A 233 28.08 -1.35 6.91
N PRO A 234 28.86 -1.81 7.90
CA PRO A 234 28.35 -2.66 8.98
C PRO A 234 27.36 -1.94 9.90
N LEU A 235 27.30 -0.60 9.89
CA LEU A 235 26.38 0.18 10.72
C LEU A 235 24.98 0.32 10.08
N THR A 236 24.93 0.46 8.76
CA THR A 236 23.69 0.72 8.02
C THR A 236 23.18 -0.49 7.25
N GLU A 237 24.00 -1.55 7.15
CA GLU A 237 23.77 -2.74 6.32
C GLU A 237 23.59 -2.42 4.81
N LYS A 238 23.97 -1.21 4.40
CA LYS A 238 23.90 -0.75 3.01
C LYS A 238 25.29 -0.51 2.44
N ASN A 239 25.42 -0.53 1.12
CA ASN A 239 26.69 -0.18 0.47
C ASN A 239 27.11 1.26 0.82
N PHE A 240 28.42 1.47 1.00
CA PHE A 240 28.97 2.79 1.32
C PHE A 240 28.61 3.83 0.24
N GLU A 241 28.15 5.00 0.70
CA GLU A 241 28.00 6.17 -0.14
C GLU A 241 29.20 7.12 0.01
N TRP A 242 29.46 7.96 -0.98
CA TRP A 242 30.52 8.98 -0.92
C TRP A 242 30.36 9.91 0.30
N SER A 243 29.13 10.16 0.74
CA SER A 243 28.80 10.99 1.90
C SER A 243 29.23 10.38 3.23
N ASP A 244 29.41 9.06 3.29
CA ASP A 244 29.86 8.35 4.49
C ASP A 244 31.38 8.48 4.70
N ILE A 245 32.12 8.83 3.64
CA ILE A 245 33.59 8.89 3.60
C ILE A 245 34.05 10.35 3.73
N ASN A 246 34.20 10.82 4.96
CA ASN A 246 34.67 12.17 5.28
C ASN A 246 36.00 12.15 6.04
N VAL A 247 36.74 13.26 5.98
CA VAL A 247 37.98 13.43 6.76
C VAL A 247 37.68 13.37 8.26
N GLY A 248 38.47 12.59 8.99
CA GLY A 248 38.29 12.31 10.41
C GLY A 248 37.34 11.14 10.70
N ASN A 249 36.54 10.69 9.73
CA ASN A 249 35.70 9.50 9.92
C ASN A 249 36.51 8.21 9.80
N VAL A 250 36.06 7.18 10.52
CA VAL A 250 36.62 5.83 10.46
C VAL A 250 35.73 4.95 9.58
N VAL A 251 36.24 4.57 8.41
CA VAL A 251 35.54 3.69 7.46
C VAL A 251 35.90 2.24 7.78
N THR A 252 34.88 1.42 8.03
CA THR A 252 35.07 -0.01 8.36
C THR A 252 34.87 -0.88 7.13
N VAL A 253 35.92 -1.58 6.74
CA VAL A 253 35.98 -2.41 5.52
C VAL A 253 36.41 -3.82 5.93
N TYR A 254 35.54 -4.82 5.78
CA TYR A 254 35.80 -6.22 6.16
C TYR A 254 36.49 -6.38 7.54
N LYS A 255 35.93 -5.72 8.57
CA LYS A 255 36.43 -5.72 9.96
C LYS A 255 37.79 -5.01 10.17
N ARG A 256 38.27 -4.26 9.19
CA ARG A 256 39.43 -3.35 9.32
C ARG A 256 38.95 -1.90 9.32
N HIS A 257 39.59 -1.08 10.13
CA HIS A 257 39.17 0.30 10.36
C HIS A 257 40.19 1.27 9.76
N PHE A 258 39.72 2.11 8.85
CA PHE A 258 40.52 3.09 8.14
C PHE A 258 40.09 4.49 8.57
N GLU A 259 40.97 5.20 9.28
CA GLU A 259 40.76 6.61 9.58
C GLU A 259 41.15 7.44 8.36
N ILE A 260 40.22 8.23 7.84
CA ILE A 260 40.46 9.12 6.70
C ILE A 260 41.20 10.37 7.19
N LEU A 261 42.41 10.57 6.70
CA LEU A 261 43.30 11.65 7.12
C LEU A 261 43.17 12.88 6.22
N ASP A 262 43.13 12.67 4.90
CA ASP A 262 43.11 13.78 3.94
C ASP A 262 42.44 13.39 2.61
N LEU A 263 42.11 14.40 1.82
CA LEU A 263 41.49 14.33 0.50
C LEU A 263 42.47 14.82 -0.56
N ASP A 264 42.53 14.12 -1.69
CA ASP A 264 43.21 14.62 -2.89
C ASP A 264 42.56 15.95 -3.38
N GLU A 265 43.34 16.84 -3.99
CA GLU A 265 42.88 18.18 -4.38
C GLU A 265 41.69 18.11 -5.37
N ARG A 266 41.75 17.16 -6.30
CA ARG A 266 40.65 16.88 -7.23
C ARG A 266 39.40 16.40 -6.49
N THR A 267 39.57 15.52 -5.51
CA THR A 267 38.48 15.00 -4.67
C THR A 267 37.79 16.14 -3.91
N ARG A 268 38.55 17.08 -3.34
CA ARG A 268 37.98 18.25 -2.63
C ARG A 268 37.07 19.08 -3.53
N LYS A 269 37.48 19.32 -4.79
CA LYS A 269 36.67 20.05 -5.78
C LYS A 269 35.36 19.31 -6.09
N ILE A 270 35.44 18.01 -6.37
CA ILE A 270 34.27 17.19 -6.70
C ILE A 270 33.32 17.10 -5.50
N VAL A 271 33.83 16.88 -4.28
CA VAL A 271 33.00 16.83 -3.07
C VAL A 271 32.33 18.17 -2.82
N ALA A 272 33.04 19.29 -2.99
CA ALA A 272 32.44 20.63 -2.86
C ALA A 272 31.30 20.87 -3.88
N GLU A 273 31.47 20.44 -5.13
CA GLU A 273 30.42 20.51 -6.15
C GLU A 273 29.22 19.60 -5.85
N LEU A 274 29.46 18.42 -5.27
CA LEU A 274 28.42 17.48 -4.87
C LEU A 274 27.63 17.97 -3.65
N SER A 275 28.30 18.61 -2.67
CA SER A 275 27.66 19.15 -1.47
C SER A 275 26.83 20.42 -1.70
N GLN A 276 26.99 21.10 -2.84
CA GLN A 276 26.21 22.29 -3.21
C GLN A 276 24.88 21.98 -3.90
N LYS A 277 24.64 20.71 -4.27
CA LYS A 277 23.41 20.24 -4.91
C LYS A 277 22.53 19.50 -3.93
#